data_AF-A0A0F9RL09-F1
#
_entry.id   AF-A0A0F9RL09-F1
#
_cell.length_a   1.000
_cell.length_b   1.000
_cell.length_c   1.000
_cell.angle_alpha   90.00
_cell.angle_beta   90.00
_cell.angle_gamma   90.00
#
_symmetry.space_group_name_H-M   'P 1'
#
loop_
_entity.id
_entity.type
_entity.pdbx_description
1 polymer ?
#
loop_
_entity_poly.entity_id
_entity_poly.type
_entity_poly.pdbx_seq_one_letter_code
_entity_poly.pdbx_strand_id
1 'polypeptide(L)'
;MNVGQARAPMMLFIHGATLHGTLNSDEGEAADCGFEYGLTDGYGTSTPTQSRVTGQTFSQVLTGLLSNTLYHFRSVGTHSGGAGYGYDATFKTF
;
A
#
# COMPACT_ATOMS: atom_id res chain seq x y z
N MET A 1 -19.28 42.95 13.68
CA MET A 1 -17.98 42.66 13.05
C MET A 1 -18.04 41.26 12.46
N ASN A 2 -18.23 41.15 11.13
CA ASN A 2 -17.79 39.97 10.37
C ASN A 2 -16.29 40.22 10.04
N VAL A 3 -15.39 39.26 9.83
CA VAL A 3 -15.47 38.04 9.01
C VAL A 3 -14.37 37.07 9.45
N GLY A 4 -14.66 35.77 9.35
CA GLY A 4 -13.65 34.73 9.21
C GLY A 4 -14.31 33.46 8.71
N GLN A 5 -14.68 33.40 7.43
CA GLN A 5 -15.05 32.14 6.81
C GLN A 5 -13.83 31.21 6.88
N ALA A 6 -13.86 30.20 7.76
CA ALA A 6 -13.03 29.03 7.59
C ALA A 6 -13.56 28.26 6.39
N ARG A 7 -13.02 28.52 5.21
CA ARG A 7 -13.24 27.73 4.02
C ARG A 7 -11.93 27.09 3.62
N ALA A 8 -11.85 25.79 3.85
CA ALA A 8 -11.13 24.89 2.97
C ALA A 8 -11.73 23.48 3.07
N PRO A 9 -12.80 23.14 2.33
CA PRO A 9 -12.82 21.83 1.72
C PRO A 9 -11.93 21.96 0.48
N MET A 10 -10.62 21.76 0.64
CA MET A 10 -9.74 21.66 -0.52
C MET A 10 -9.97 20.27 -1.12
N MET A 11 -10.97 20.22 -2.00
CA MET A 11 -11.19 19.26 -3.09
C MET A 11 -10.25 18.05 -3.05
N LEU A 12 -10.71 16.94 -2.44
CA LEU A 12 -9.96 15.68 -2.43
C LEU A 12 -9.94 15.14 -3.85
N PHE A 13 -8.86 15.40 -4.58
CA PHE A 13 -8.55 14.69 -5.79
C PHE A 13 -8.33 13.20 -5.41
N ILE A 14 -9.37 12.37 -5.60
CA ILE A 14 -9.32 10.94 -5.29
C ILE A 14 -8.47 10.17 -6.32
N HIS A 15 -7.15 10.38 -6.31
CA HIS A 15 -6.25 9.48 -7.03
C HIS A 15 -5.87 8.35 -6.10
N GLY A 16 -6.13 7.13 -6.57
CA GLY A 16 -5.92 5.91 -5.82
C GLY A 16 -5.46 4.79 -6.73
N ALA A 17 -4.94 3.74 -6.12
CA ALA A 17 -4.51 2.54 -6.81
C ALA A 17 -4.88 1.33 -5.97
N THR A 18 -5.24 0.22 -6.63
CA THR A 18 -5.41 -1.05 -5.93
C THR A 18 -4.18 -1.91 -6.17
N LEU A 19 -3.48 -2.24 -5.09
CA LEU A 19 -2.36 -3.17 -5.12
C LEU A 19 -2.89 -4.59 -4.92
N HIS A 20 -2.30 -5.54 -5.65
CA HIS A 20 -2.64 -6.95 -5.59
C HIS A 20 -1.38 -7.78 -5.35
N GLY A 21 -1.50 -8.83 -4.54
CA GLY A 21 -0.40 -9.71 -4.17
C GLY A 21 -0.89 -11.15 -4.00
N THR A 22 0.04 -12.10 -4.06
CA THR A 22 -0.19 -13.52 -3.78
C THR A 22 0.90 -14.00 -2.84
N LEU A 23 0.53 -14.69 -1.77
CA LEU A 23 1.51 -15.31 -0.88
C LEU A 23 1.96 -16.63 -1.47
N ASN A 24 3.21 -16.71 -1.93
CA ASN A 24 3.72 -17.90 -2.62
C ASN A 24 4.19 -19.01 -1.66
N SER A 25 4.57 -18.66 -0.43
CA SER A 25 4.95 -19.59 0.63
C SER A 25 4.73 -18.93 1.99
N ASP A 26 4.14 -19.66 2.92
CA ASP A 26 3.94 -19.27 4.31
C ASP A 26 4.89 -20.03 5.27
N GLU A 27 5.73 -20.92 4.73
CA GLU A 27 6.70 -21.73 5.49
C GLU A 27 6.08 -22.58 6.62
N GLY A 28 4.77 -22.81 6.58
CA GLY A 28 4.01 -23.60 7.54
C GLY A 28 3.25 -22.78 8.58
N GLU A 29 3.31 -21.44 8.53
CA GLU A 29 2.60 -20.53 9.41
C GLU A 29 1.93 -19.39 8.62
N ALA A 30 0.67 -19.08 8.91
CA ALA A 30 0.00 -17.94 8.28
C ALA A 30 0.82 -16.64 8.45
N ALA A 31 0.99 -15.88 7.36
CA ALA A 31 1.71 -14.63 7.34
C ALA A 31 0.76 -13.44 7.26
N ASP A 32 1.06 -12.38 8.00
CA ASP A 32 0.43 -11.08 7.83
C ASP A 32 0.96 -10.40 6.57
N CYS A 33 0.12 -10.32 5.55
CA CYS A 33 0.47 -9.79 4.23
C CYS A 33 -0.04 -8.38 4.00
N GLY A 34 0.81 -7.51 3.48
CA GLY A 34 0.49 -6.14 3.11
C GLY A 34 1.42 -5.60 2.03
N PHE A 35 1.45 -4.28 1.89
CA PHE A 35 2.32 -3.60 0.95
C PHE A 35 3.06 -2.45 1.62
N GLU A 36 4.27 -2.21 1.16
CA GLU A 36 5.00 -0.96 1.39
C GLU A 36 5.01 -0.17 0.09
N TYR A 37 4.83 1.14 0.16
CA TYR A 37 4.86 2.01 -1.01
C TYR A 37 5.43 3.39 -0.69
N GLY A 38 5.91 4.08 -1.72
CA GLY A 38 6.51 5.41 -1.61
C GLY A 38 6.90 5.98 -2.97
N LEU A 39 7.53 7.15 -2.97
CA LEU A 39 8.03 7.78 -4.20
C LEU A 39 9.37 7.21 -4.69
N THR A 40 10.01 6.36 -3.87
CA THR A 40 11.33 5.75 -4.09
C THR A 40 11.32 4.31 -3.60
N ASP A 41 12.34 3.51 -3.94
CA ASP A 41 12.53 2.13 -3.47
C ASP A 41 12.81 2.01 -1.95
N GLY A 42 13.08 3.13 -1.27
CA GLY A 42 13.06 3.20 0.20
C GLY A 42 11.66 3.04 0.80
N TYR A 43 10.61 3.01 -0.04
CA TYR A 43 9.21 3.01 0.34
C TYR A 43 8.95 4.10 1.41
N GLY A 44 8.23 3.82 2.48
CA GLY A 44 8.05 4.79 3.58
C GLY A 44 6.64 4.84 4.13
N THR A 45 5.69 4.19 3.46
CA THR A 45 4.34 3.96 3.97
C THR A 45 4.00 2.48 3.86
N SER A 46 3.31 1.95 4.87
CA SER A 46 2.82 0.56 4.88
C SER A 46 1.30 0.55 4.92
N THR A 47 0.70 -0.43 4.26
CA THR A 47 -0.74 -0.66 4.32
C THR A 47 -1.11 -1.53 5.53
N PRO A 48 -2.39 -1.57 5.93
CA PRO A 48 -2.88 -2.61 6.83
C PRO A 48 -2.56 -4.02 6.30
N THR A 49 -2.35 -4.97 7.20
CA THR A 49 -2.07 -6.36 6.86
C THR A 49 -3.34 -7.21 6.81
N GLN A 50 -3.25 -8.33 6.12
CA GLN A 50 -4.26 -9.37 6.06
C GLN A 50 -3.57 -10.71 6.27
N SER A 51 -4.04 -11.52 7.23
CA SER A 51 -3.47 -12.84 7.46
C SER A 51 -3.78 -13.79 6.29
N ARG A 52 -2.74 -14.43 5.74
CA ARG A 52 -2.80 -15.26 4.52
C ARG A 52 -1.95 -16.50 4.68
N VAL A 53 -2.31 -17.54 3.93
CA VAL A 53 -1.55 -18.78 3.78
C VAL A 53 -1.16 -18.97 2.31
N THR A 54 -0.28 -19.92 2.03
CA THR A 54 0.25 -20.21 0.69
C THR A 54 -0.87 -20.32 -0.35
N GLY A 55 -0.69 -19.64 -1.47
CA GLY A 55 -1.63 -19.59 -2.60
C GLY A 55 -2.78 -18.59 -2.45
N GLN A 56 -2.97 -17.97 -1.29
CA GLN A 56 -4.00 -16.94 -1.10
C GLN A 56 -3.55 -15.59 -1.66
N THR A 57 -4.53 -14.84 -2.16
CA THR A 57 -4.34 -13.47 -2.66
C THR A 57 -4.73 -12.44 -1.62
N PHE A 58 -4.18 -11.23 -1.75
CA PHE A 58 -4.51 -10.08 -0.90
C PHE A 58 -4.45 -8.80 -1.72
N SER A 59 -5.15 -7.77 -1.25
CA SER A 59 -5.22 -6.49 -1.95
C SER A 59 -5.43 -5.32 -1.00
N GLN A 60 -4.98 -4.14 -1.42
CA GLN A 60 -5.12 -2.89 -0.67
C GLN A 60 -5.47 -1.74 -1.59
N VAL A 61 -6.42 -0.90 -1.15
CA VAL A 61 -6.80 0.32 -1.84
C VAL A 61 -6.01 1.48 -1.26
N LEU A 62 -5.19 2.11 -2.08
CA LEU A 62 -4.49 3.34 -1.76
C LEU A 62 -5.35 4.52 -2.16
N THR A 63 -5.41 5.55 -1.32
CA THR A 63 -6.16 6.79 -1.56
C THR A 63 -5.29 8.00 -1.23
N GLY A 64 -5.67 9.17 -1.75
CA GLY A 64 -4.95 10.42 -1.48
C GLY A 64 -3.57 10.50 -2.13
N LEU A 65 -3.36 9.76 -3.22
CA LEU A 65 -2.12 9.81 -3.98
C LEU A 65 -2.05 11.10 -4.81
N LEU A 66 -0.84 11.56 -5.11
CA LEU A 66 -0.62 12.68 -6.03
C LEU A 66 -0.88 12.21 -7.46
N SER A 67 -1.52 13.03 -8.30
CA SER A 67 -1.70 12.75 -9.73
C SER A 67 -0.39 12.74 -10.49
N ASN A 68 -0.35 12.08 -11.65
CA ASN A 68 0.79 12.06 -12.57
C ASN A 68 2.13 11.72 -11.88
N THR A 69 2.08 10.91 -10.82
CA THR A 69 3.23 10.62 -9.95
C THR A 69 3.56 9.14 -10.01
N LEU A 70 4.85 8.82 -10.16
CA LEU A 70 5.35 7.45 -10.11
C LEU A 70 5.52 7.05 -8.64
N TYR A 71 4.98 5.89 -8.28
CA TYR A 71 5.13 5.27 -6.98
C TYR A 71 5.82 3.92 -7.12
N HIS A 72 6.70 3.61 -6.18
CA HIS A 72 7.29 2.31 -5.95
C HIS A 72 6.48 1.58 -4.87
N PHE A 73 6.35 0.26 -5.01
CA PHE A 73 5.73 -0.59 -4.01
C PHE A 73 6.33 -2.00 -4.03
N ARG A 74 6.22 -2.69 -2.89
CA ARG A 74 6.47 -4.13 -2.78
C ARG A 74 5.46 -4.78 -1.85
N SER A 75 5.21 -6.07 -2.03
CA SER A 75 4.48 -6.87 -1.04
C SER A 75 5.39 -7.26 0.12
N VAL A 76 4.81 -7.38 1.31
CA VAL A 76 5.47 -7.86 2.53
C VAL A 76 4.60 -8.94 3.15
N GLY A 77 5.23 -10.02 3.62
CA GLY A 77 4.60 -11.03 4.47
C GLY A 77 5.42 -11.22 5.73
N THR A 78 4.81 -11.17 6.91
CA THR A 78 5.49 -11.37 8.19
C THR A 78 4.84 -12.46 9.01
N HIS A 79 5.65 -13.36 9.58
CA HIS A 79 5.23 -14.40 10.52
C HIS A 79 6.28 -14.55 11.64
N SER A 80 6.12 -15.50 12.56
CA SER A 80 7.01 -15.64 13.72
C SER A 80 8.47 -15.96 13.35
N GLY A 81 8.69 -16.60 12.20
CA GLY A 81 10.00 -16.95 11.66
C GLY A 81 10.66 -15.84 10.84
N GLY A 82 9.98 -14.74 10.52
CA GLY A 82 10.57 -13.58 9.87
C GLY A 82 9.68 -12.87 8.86
N ALA A 83 10.32 -12.08 8.00
CA ALA A 83 9.67 -11.30 6.95
C ALA A 83 10.15 -11.73 5.56
N GLY A 84 9.20 -11.95 4.64
CA GLY A 84 9.42 -12.12 3.22
C GLY A 84 9.02 -10.87 2.44
N TYR A 85 9.78 -10.54 1.40
CA TYR A 85 9.55 -9.36 0.57
C TYR A 85 9.38 -9.74 -0.89
N GLY A 86 8.41 -9.09 -1.55
CA GLY A 86 8.30 -9.10 -3.01
C GLY A 86 9.36 -8.20 -3.67
N TYR A 87 9.48 -8.33 -4.99
CA TYR A 87 10.29 -7.41 -5.79
C TYR A 87 9.70 -6.00 -5.81
N ASP A 88 10.55 -5.01 -6.04
CA ASP A 88 10.11 -3.65 -6.35
C ASP A 88 9.29 -3.63 -7.64
N ALA A 89 8.13 -2.97 -7.58
CA ALA A 89 7.28 -2.70 -8.71
C ALA A 89 6.83 -1.24 -8.67
N THR A 90 6.42 -0.71 -9.83
CA THR A 90 5.99 0.70 -9.92
C THR A 90 4.62 0.84 -10.54
N PHE A 91 3.87 1.85 -10.13
CA PHE A 91 2.67 2.31 -10.83
C PHE A 91 2.66 3.84 -10.94
N LYS A 92 1.90 4.36 -11.90
CA LYS A 92 1.73 5.79 -12.11
C LYS A 92 0.26 6.16 -11.99
N THR A 93 -0.02 7.21 -11.23
CA THR A 93 -1.36 7.82 -11.13
C THR A 93 -1.61 8.77 -12.30
N PHE A 94 -2.88 8.97 -12.67
CA PHE A 94 -3.29 9.86 -13.76
C PHE A 94 -4.33 10.85 -13.24
#